data_AF-A0A4V1L129-F1
#
_entry.id   AF-A0A4V1L129-F1
#
_cell.length_a   1.000
_cell.length_b   1.000
_cell.length_c   1.000
_cell.angle_alpha   90.00
_cell.angle_beta   90.00
_cell.angle_gamma   90.00
#
_symmetry.space_group_name_H-M   'P 1'
#
loop_
_entity.id
_entity.type
_entity.pdbx_description
1 polymer ?
#
loop_
_entity_poly.entity_id
_entity_poly.type
_entity_poly.pdbx_seq_one_letter_code
_entity_poly.pdbx_strand_id
1 'polypeptide(L)'
;MSVQAAPLIGGPPKFWGRYFNGTSSNTYQYETSENAVLHQLGIPVLCLARQMKFVGDPAHAAAHARRNMQGVVDAFGAQYLVSSNLSPILYLDLEPESKNAAYILDQQYYAIWSATIVAGLQTPQGPIRFRPAVYLNQGDSRTSWLRINDACAAGAACVGVFPARYIRQNPDDKASPPPPSSALTWNDHDRMPSPNPITHGHANANIPVIAWQYYGDYPKHWPPGHHDPVHDEPIGGDIDFDMVNPAHENLVLSGLVPPPAAAP
;
A
#
# COMPACT_ATOMS: atom_id res chain seq x y z
N MET A 1 -10.19 9.21 -17.53
CA MET A 1 -9.50 10.12 -16.59
C MET A 1 -10.13 11.48 -16.71
N SER A 2 -10.52 12.12 -15.60
CA SER A 2 -10.95 13.52 -15.64
C SER A 2 -9.80 14.39 -16.14
N VAL A 3 -10.13 15.51 -16.80
CA VAL A 3 -9.18 16.46 -17.40
C VAL A 3 -8.25 17.10 -16.34
N GLN A 4 -8.57 16.94 -15.05
CA GLN A 4 -7.91 17.59 -13.92
C GLN A 4 -6.67 16.85 -13.40
N ALA A 5 -6.57 15.52 -13.56
CA ALA A 5 -5.46 14.74 -13.00
C ALA A 5 -4.24 14.64 -13.95
N ALA A 6 -4.46 14.76 -15.26
CA ALA A 6 -3.41 14.60 -16.27
C ALA A 6 -2.21 15.56 -16.12
N PRO A 7 -2.40 16.86 -15.78
CA PRO A 7 -1.27 17.78 -15.55
C PRO A 7 -0.41 17.42 -14.32
N LEU A 8 -0.97 16.69 -13.36
CA LEU A 8 -0.29 16.32 -12.11
C LEU A 8 0.44 14.97 -12.23
N ILE A 9 -0.16 14.00 -12.92
CA ILE A 9 0.38 12.63 -13.07
C ILE A 9 1.36 12.52 -14.25
N GLY A 10 1.28 13.43 -15.24
CA GLY A 10 2.18 13.44 -16.41
C GLY A 10 1.96 12.28 -17.38
N GLY A 11 0.98 11.40 -17.13
CA GLY A 11 0.59 10.28 -17.97
C GLY A 11 -0.34 9.29 -17.25
N PRO A 12 -0.73 8.18 -17.91
CA PRO A 12 -1.47 7.10 -17.25
C PRO A 12 -0.62 6.46 -16.13
N PRO A 13 -1.24 6.08 -15.00
CA PRO A 13 -0.52 5.42 -13.92
C PRO A 13 0.05 4.08 -14.40
N LYS A 14 1.19 3.68 -13.83
CA LYS A 14 1.86 2.41 -14.18
C LYS A 14 1.37 1.22 -13.38
N PHE A 15 0.66 1.48 -12.29
CA PHE A 15 -0.01 0.51 -11.44
C PHE A 15 -1.05 1.26 -10.58
N TRP A 16 -1.91 0.53 -9.88
CA TRP A 16 -2.95 1.11 -9.05
C TRP A 16 -3.09 0.35 -7.73
N GLY A 17 -2.93 1.03 -6.60
CA GLY A 17 -3.09 0.45 -5.26
C GLY A 17 -4.55 0.18 -4.92
N ARG A 18 -4.88 -1.05 -4.51
CA ARG A 18 -6.25 -1.44 -4.13
C ARG A 18 -6.26 -2.39 -2.94
N TYR A 19 -7.32 -2.30 -2.12
CA TYR A 19 -7.42 -3.04 -0.87
C TYR A 19 -8.14 -4.38 -1.02
N PHE A 20 -7.56 -5.42 -0.41
CA PHE A 20 -8.09 -6.78 -0.35
C PHE A 20 -8.30 -7.16 1.12
N ASN A 21 -9.38 -6.65 1.71
CA ASN A 21 -9.66 -6.75 3.15
C ASN A 21 -10.37 -8.06 3.53
N GLY A 22 -11.06 -8.68 2.57
CA GLY A 22 -11.65 -10.02 2.69
C GLY A 22 -12.83 -10.15 3.68
N THR A 23 -13.32 -9.05 4.26
CA THR A 23 -14.41 -9.07 5.26
C THR A 23 -15.44 -7.95 5.16
N SER A 24 -15.22 -6.88 4.40
CA SER A 24 -16.07 -5.70 4.45
C SER A 24 -16.45 -5.19 3.06
N SER A 25 -17.72 -4.91 2.85
CA SER A 25 -18.26 -4.04 1.79
C SER A 25 -17.88 -2.56 1.99
N ASN A 26 -16.74 -2.29 2.63
CA ASN A 26 -16.23 -0.92 2.76
C ASN A 26 -15.84 -0.41 1.38
N THR A 27 -16.04 0.88 1.16
CA THR A 27 -15.87 1.59 -0.12
C THR A 27 -14.48 1.49 -0.75
N TYR A 28 -13.48 1.00 -0.01
CA TYR A 28 -12.09 0.91 -0.46
C TYR A 28 -11.69 -0.48 -0.98
N GLN A 29 -12.53 -1.50 -0.81
CA GLN A 29 -12.27 -2.86 -1.27
C GLN A 29 -12.19 -2.91 -2.81
N TYR A 30 -11.24 -3.68 -3.34
CA TYR A 30 -11.17 -4.00 -4.75
C TYR A 30 -12.39 -4.85 -5.16
N GLU A 31 -13.11 -4.39 -6.17
CA GLU A 31 -14.22 -5.13 -6.76
C GLU A 31 -13.81 -5.78 -8.08
N THR A 32 -14.28 -7.00 -8.32
CA THR A 32 -14.04 -7.72 -9.59
C THR A 32 -14.50 -6.92 -10.82
N SER A 33 -15.47 -6.02 -10.65
CA SER A 33 -15.94 -5.09 -11.68
C SER A 33 -14.84 -4.13 -12.19
N GLU A 34 -13.82 -3.86 -11.38
CA GLU A 34 -12.67 -3.01 -11.74
C GLU A 34 -11.72 -3.69 -12.74
N ASN A 35 -11.76 -5.03 -12.86
CA ASN A 35 -10.85 -5.79 -13.73
C ASN A 35 -10.90 -5.30 -15.18
N ALA A 36 -12.10 -5.10 -15.73
CA ALA A 36 -12.27 -4.77 -17.15
C ALA A 36 -11.60 -3.44 -17.52
N VAL A 37 -11.80 -2.40 -16.72
CA VAL A 37 -11.23 -1.06 -17.00
C VAL A 37 -9.72 -1.04 -16.81
N LEU A 38 -9.22 -1.67 -15.74
CA LEU A 38 -7.78 -1.73 -15.47
C LEU A 38 -7.05 -2.61 -16.49
N HIS A 39 -7.65 -3.73 -16.92
CA HIS A 39 -7.14 -4.55 -18.01
C HIS A 39 -7.07 -3.77 -19.32
N GLN A 40 -8.15 -3.08 -19.72
CA GLN A 40 -8.19 -2.29 -20.95
C GLN A 40 -7.11 -1.20 -20.97
N LEU A 41 -6.81 -0.61 -19.81
CA LEU A 41 -5.80 0.43 -19.67
C LEU A 41 -4.38 -0.13 -19.47
N GLY A 42 -4.21 -1.44 -19.34
CA GLY A 42 -2.92 -2.08 -19.07
C GLY A 42 -2.34 -1.69 -17.71
N ILE A 43 -3.19 -1.41 -16.72
CA ILE A 43 -2.78 -0.96 -15.38
C ILE A 43 -2.84 -2.17 -14.42
N PRO A 44 -1.69 -2.70 -13.99
CA PRO A 44 -1.66 -3.78 -13.00
C PRO A 44 -1.97 -3.27 -11.59
N VAL A 45 -2.42 -4.17 -10.73
CA VAL A 45 -2.89 -3.85 -9.37
C VAL A 45 -1.80 -4.14 -8.33
N LEU A 46 -1.61 -3.19 -7.41
CA LEU A 46 -0.81 -3.36 -6.19
C LEU A 46 -1.76 -3.72 -5.03
N CYS A 47 -1.50 -4.83 -4.34
CA CYS A 47 -2.44 -5.39 -3.36
C CYS A 47 -2.16 -4.92 -1.92
N LEU A 48 -3.02 -4.07 -1.39
CA LEU A 48 -2.99 -3.61 0.01
C LEU A 48 -3.91 -4.48 0.89
N ALA A 49 -3.54 -4.66 2.15
CA ALA A 49 -4.29 -5.44 3.13
C ALA A 49 -4.53 -4.59 4.39
N ARG A 50 -5.73 -4.01 4.51
CA ARG A 50 -6.05 -3.08 5.60
C ARG A 50 -6.78 -3.78 6.72
N GLN A 51 -6.15 -3.85 7.89
CA GLN A 51 -6.68 -4.52 9.10
C GLN A 51 -6.51 -3.67 10.37
N MET A 52 -6.26 -2.37 10.20
CA MET A 52 -5.65 -1.47 11.19
C MET A 52 -6.19 -1.61 12.62
N LYS A 53 -7.51 -1.61 12.83
CA LYS A 53 -8.13 -1.68 14.18
C LYS A 53 -7.84 -2.99 14.94
N PHE A 54 -7.23 -3.96 14.27
CA PHE A 54 -6.94 -5.28 14.81
C PHE A 54 -5.45 -5.63 14.75
N VAL A 55 -4.58 -4.75 14.25
CA VAL A 55 -3.14 -5.06 14.12
C VAL A 55 -2.43 -5.15 15.47
N GLY A 56 -3.06 -4.64 16.53
CA GLY A 56 -2.62 -4.83 17.92
C GLY A 56 -3.09 -6.15 18.57
N ASP A 57 -3.85 -7.01 17.89
CA ASP A 57 -4.40 -8.26 18.46
C ASP A 57 -3.98 -9.51 17.67
N PRO A 58 -2.90 -10.21 18.10
CA PRO A 58 -2.37 -11.39 17.43
C PRO A 58 -3.36 -12.53 17.20
N ALA A 59 -4.45 -12.61 17.98
CA ALA A 59 -5.44 -13.68 17.86
C ALA A 59 -6.12 -13.69 16.46
N HIS A 60 -6.18 -12.53 15.80
CA HIS A 60 -6.83 -12.40 14.51
C HIS A 60 -5.88 -12.50 13.30
N ALA A 61 -4.56 -12.44 13.53
CA ALA A 61 -3.56 -12.27 12.47
C ALA A 61 -3.64 -13.31 11.34
N ALA A 62 -3.70 -14.60 11.68
CA ALA A 62 -3.78 -15.67 10.69
C ALA A 62 -5.11 -15.65 9.91
N ALA A 63 -6.21 -15.32 10.59
CA ALA A 63 -7.51 -15.21 9.94
C ALA A 63 -7.55 -14.02 8.97
N HIS A 64 -6.95 -12.89 9.35
CA HIS A 64 -6.79 -11.73 8.47
C HIS A 64 -5.96 -12.05 7.24
N ALA A 65 -4.77 -12.62 7.40
CA ALA A 65 -3.91 -13.01 6.29
C ALA A 65 -4.63 -13.90 5.26
N ARG A 66 -5.35 -14.93 5.73
CA ARG A 66 -6.13 -15.83 4.85
C ARG A 66 -7.22 -15.08 4.10
N ARG A 67 -7.95 -14.19 4.76
CA ARG A 67 -9.00 -13.38 4.14
C ARG A 67 -8.45 -12.38 3.13
N ASN A 68 -7.29 -11.78 3.40
CA ASN A 68 -6.63 -10.88 2.46
C ASN A 68 -6.21 -11.63 1.19
N MET A 69 -5.56 -12.78 1.33
CA MET A 69 -5.21 -13.63 0.19
C MET A 69 -6.46 -14.12 -0.54
N GLN A 70 -7.53 -14.51 0.17
CA GLN A 70 -8.77 -14.96 -0.44
C GLN A 70 -9.42 -13.85 -1.26
N GLY A 71 -9.42 -12.60 -0.76
CA GLY A 71 -9.91 -11.46 -1.53
C GLY A 71 -9.19 -11.26 -2.86
N VAL A 72 -7.87 -11.51 -2.91
CA VAL A 72 -7.10 -11.48 -4.17
C VAL A 72 -7.53 -12.62 -5.10
N VAL A 73 -7.73 -13.82 -4.56
CA VAL A 73 -8.20 -14.98 -5.32
C VAL A 73 -9.62 -14.78 -5.86
N ASP A 74 -10.53 -14.24 -5.06
CA ASP A 74 -11.91 -13.95 -5.45
C ASP A 74 -11.97 -12.88 -6.55
N ALA A 75 -11.07 -11.88 -6.49
CA ALA A 75 -11.00 -10.81 -7.46
C ALA A 75 -10.45 -11.24 -8.83
N PHE A 76 -9.39 -12.04 -8.85
CA PHE A 76 -8.65 -12.35 -10.07
C PHE A 76 -8.85 -13.78 -10.58
N GLY A 77 -9.33 -14.69 -9.72
CA GLY A 77 -9.54 -16.10 -10.02
C GLY A 77 -8.30 -16.96 -9.78
N ALA A 78 -8.49 -18.09 -9.09
CA ALA A 78 -7.41 -19.03 -8.77
C ALA A 78 -6.72 -19.59 -10.03
N GLN A 79 -7.50 -19.97 -11.05
CA GLN A 79 -6.97 -20.49 -12.32
C GLN A 79 -6.06 -19.47 -13.00
N TYR A 80 -6.46 -18.20 -13.01
CA TYR A 80 -5.67 -17.13 -13.63
C TYR A 80 -4.35 -16.92 -12.89
N LEU A 81 -4.40 -16.80 -11.56
CA LEU A 81 -3.20 -16.62 -10.73
C LEU A 81 -2.21 -17.78 -10.88
N VAL A 82 -2.69 -19.02 -10.89
CA VAL A 82 -1.82 -20.21 -11.04
C VAL A 82 -1.26 -20.32 -12.47
N SER A 83 -2.11 -20.22 -13.49
CA SER A 83 -1.67 -20.39 -14.89
C SER A 83 -0.71 -19.28 -15.35
N SER A 84 -0.86 -18.08 -14.79
CA SER A 84 0.03 -16.95 -15.03
C SER A 84 1.27 -16.96 -14.11
N ASN A 85 1.39 -17.96 -13.22
CA ASN A 85 2.47 -18.11 -12.24
C ASN A 85 2.70 -16.82 -11.41
N LEU A 86 1.61 -16.16 -11.01
CA LEU A 86 1.66 -14.91 -10.28
C LEU A 86 1.88 -15.16 -8.78
N SER A 87 2.67 -14.28 -8.17
CA SER A 87 2.96 -14.30 -6.73
C SER A 87 2.78 -12.90 -6.14
N PRO A 88 1.54 -12.47 -5.83
CA PRO A 88 1.27 -11.10 -5.44
C PRO A 88 2.03 -10.68 -4.17
N ILE A 89 2.47 -9.42 -4.10
CA ILE A 89 2.91 -8.81 -2.83
C ILE A 89 1.68 -8.23 -2.14
N LEU A 90 1.44 -8.65 -0.89
CA LEU A 90 0.39 -8.09 -0.03
C LEU A 90 1.04 -7.14 0.98
N TYR A 91 0.66 -5.87 0.89
CA TYR A 91 1.16 -4.81 1.77
C TYR A 91 0.21 -4.64 2.95
N LEU A 92 0.61 -5.08 4.15
CA LEU A 92 -0.16 -4.83 5.36
C LEU A 92 -0.19 -3.33 5.64
N ASP A 93 -1.37 -2.74 5.55
CA ASP A 93 -1.60 -1.32 5.80
C ASP A 93 -1.69 -1.04 7.31
N LEU A 94 -0.74 -0.23 7.78
CA LEU A 94 -0.56 0.18 9.18
C LEU A 94 -0.71 1.69 9.37
N GLU A 95 -1.47 2.37 8.53
CA GLU A 95 -1.77 3.78 8.75
C GLU A 95 -2.55 3.99 10.06
N PRO A 96 -2.02 4.78 11.01
CA PRO A 96 -2.79 5.12 12.18
C PRO A 96 -3.86 6.15 11.81
N GLU A 97 -5.13 5.74 11.75
CA GLU A 97 -6.26 6.68 11.77
C GLU A 97 -6.45 7.32 13.17
N SER A 98 -5.72 6.82 14.17
CA SER A 98 -5.80 7.24 15.57
C SER A 98 -4.54 6.81 16.32
N LYS A 99 -4.14 7.56 17.35
CA LYS A 99 -3.08 7.20 18.32
C LYS A 99 -3.48 6.08 19.30
N ASN A 100 -4.54 5.34 18.99
CA ASN A 100 -5.05 4.29 19.88
C ASN A 100 -4.16 3.05 19.74
N ALA A 101 -3.83 2.40 20.86
CA ALA A 101 -3.00 1.20 20.91
C ALA A 101 -3.48 0.09 19.95
N ALA A 102 -4.77 -0.01 19.63
CA ALA A 102 -5.29 -0.97 18.67
C ALA A 102 -4.76 -0.80 17.24
N TYR A 103 -4.32 0.41 16.87
CA TYR A 103 -3.73 0.76 15.56
C TYR A 103 -2.20 0.65 15.55
N ILE A 104 -1.59 0.38 16.71
CA ILE A 104 -0.15 0.12 16.81
C ILE A 104 0.06 -1.37 16.57
N LEU A 105 0.94 -1.71 15.63
CA LEU A 105 1.22 -3.09 15.29
C LEU A 105 1.79 -3.85 16.50
N ASP A 106 1.23 -5.02 16.78
CA ASP A 106 1.86 -5.99 17.66
C ASP A 106 2.89 -6.86 16.89
N GLN A 107 4.03 -7.15 17.53
CA GLN A 107 5.11 -7.93 16.91
C GLN A 107 4.66 -9.35 16.55
N GLN A 108 3.93 -10.01 17.44
CA GLN A 108 3.42 -11.36 17.24
C GLN A 108 2.32 -11.37 16.17
N TYR A 109 1.52 -10.30 16.09
CA TYR A 109 0.57 -10.13 14.98
C TYR A 109 1.28 -10.19 13.63
N TYR A 110 2.33 -9.38 13.44
CA TYR A 110 3.07 -9.37 12.17
C TYR A 110 3.74 -10.72 11.88
N ALA A 111 4.35 -11.34 12.89
CA ALA A 111 4.99 -12.65 12.74
C ALA A 111 4.00 -13.73 12.26
N ILE A 112 2.81 -13.80 12.87
CA ILE A 112 1.76 -14.77 12.48
C ILE A 112 1.19 -14.42 11.10
N TRP A 113 0.90 -13.14 10.84
CA TRP A 113 0.33 -12.69 9.57
C TRP A 113 1.28 -13.01 8.42
N SER A 114 2.55 -12.59 8.51
CA SER A 114 3.57 -12.82 7.48
C SER A 114 3.85 -14.31 7.22
N ALA A 115 3.95 -15.13 8.28
CA ALA A 115 4.10 -16.57 8.12
C ALA A 115 2.90 -17.21 7.41
N THR A 116 1.68 -16.73 7.69
CA THR A 116 0.47 -17.19 7.02
C THR A 116 0.44 -16.80 5.54
N ILE A 117 0.89 -15.58 5.21
CA ILE A 117 1.04 -15.12 3.82
C ILE A 117 2.04 -15.98 3.05
N VAL A 118 3.21 -16.27 3.64
CA VAL A 118 4.24 -17.12 3.03
C VAL A 118 3.77 -18.55 2.80
N ALA A 119 2.95 -19.10 3.70
CA ALA A 119 2.33 -20.41 3.51
C ALA A 119 1.40 -20.47 2.28
N GLY A 120 0.90 -19.31 1.83
CA GLY A 120 0.07 -19.16 0.65
C GLY A 120 -1.34 -19.73 0.82
N LEU A 121 -2.06 -19.85 -0.30
CA LEU A 121 -3.37 -20.50 -0.36
C LEU A 121 -3.31 -21.76 -1.23
N GLN A 122 -3.90 -22.84 -0.72
CA GLN A 122 -4.15 -24.04 -1.51
C GLN A 122 -5.49 -23.91 -2.21
N THR A 123 -5.51 -24.09 -3.52
CA THR A 123 -6.73 -24.09 -4.33
C THR A 123 -6.82 -25.39 -5.14
N PRO A 124 -8.00 -25.77 -5.66
CA PRO A 124 -8.12 -26.91 -6.58
C PRO A 124 -7.22 -26.80 -7.82
N GLN A 125 -6.85 -25.57 -8.22
CA GLN A 125 -5.99 -25.30 -9.37
C GLN A 125 -4.50 -25.41 -9.03
N GLY A 126 -4.14 -25.42 -7.74
CA GLY A 126 -2.77 -25.47 -7.26
C GLY A 126 -2.47 -24.46 -6.15
N PRO A 127 -1.24 -24.46 -5.62
CA PRO A 127 -0.83 -23.49 -4.61
C PRO A 127 -0.63 -22.10 -5.22
N ILE A 128 -1.20 -21.07 -4.59
CA ILE A 128 -0.96 -19.67 -4.91
C ILE A 128 -0.03 -19.10 -3.84
N ARG A 129 1.11 -18.56 -4.27
CA ARG A 129 2.12 -17.97 -3.39
C ARG A 129 1.86 -16.48 -3.23
N PHE A 130 2.15 -15.97 -2.03
CA PHE A 130 2.07 -14.56 -1.72
C PHE A 130 3.33 -14.11 -0.98
N ARG A 131 3.60 -12.81 -1.01
CA ARG A 131 4.77 -12.20 -0.38
C ARG A 131 4.34 -11.10 0.58
N PRO A 132 4.72 -11.16 1.87
CA PRO A 132 4.33 -10.13 2.84
C PRO A 132 5.21 -8.89 2.70
N ALA A 133 4.60 -7.73 2.65
CA ALA A 133 5.22 -6.41 2.76
C ALA A 133 4.41 -5.55 3.72
N VAL A 134 4.90 -4.35 4.04
CA VAL A 134 4.18 -3.41 4.90
C VAL A 134 4.04 -2.07 4.22
N TYR A 135 2.86 -1.47 4.32
CA TYR A 135 2.60 -0.09 3.99
C TYR A 135 2.31 0.69 5.28
N LEU A 136 2.99 1.82 5.48
CA LEU A 136 2.93 2.55 6.76
C LEU A 136 3.35 4.01 6.64
N ASN A 137 2.81 4.86 7.51
CA ASN A 137 3.22 6.26 7.61
C ASN A 137 4.69 6.39 8.08
N GLN A 138 5.49 7.20 7.37
CA GLN A 138 6.88 7.47 7.74
C GLN A 138 6.99 8.18 9.12
N GLY A 139 6.08 9.10 9.45
CA GLY A 139 6.19 9.96 10.63
C GLY A 139 5.46 9.50 11.89
N ASP A 140 4.35 8.76 11.75
CA ASP A 140 3.43 8.49 12.89
C ASP A 140 3.59 7.09 13.49
N SER A 141 4.46 6.24 12.94
CA SER A 141 4.47 4.81 13.28
C SER A 141 5.80 4.30 13.85
N ARG A 142 6.55 5.12 14.61
CA ARG A 142 7.86 4.68 15.18
C ARG A 142 7.75 3.33 15.91
N THR A 143 6.69 3.13 16.69
CA THR A 143 6.47 1.86 17.39
C THR A 143 6.20 0.72 16.43
N SER A 144 5.33 0.90 15.43
CA SER A 144 5.08 -0.15 14.43
C SER A 144 6.34 -0.46 13.62
N TRP A 145 7.14 0.54 13.25
CA TRP A 145 8.47 0.34 12.65
C TRP A 145 9.35 -0.56 13.52
N LEU A 146 9.43 -0.28 14.84
CA LEU A 146 10.23 -1.09 15.77
C LEU A 146 9.71 -2.53 15.83
N ARG A 147 8.39 -2.70 15.86
CA ARG A 147 7.73 -4.01 15.94
C ARG A 147 7.92 -4.85 14.68
N ILE A 148 7.87 -4.25 13.50
CA ILE A 148 8.19 -4.93 12.23
C ILE A 148 9.65 -5.37 12.24
N ASN A 149 10.55 -4.47 12.63
CA ASN A 149 11.98 -4.72 12.68
C ASN A 149 12.31 -5.86 13.66
N ASP A 150 11.74 -5.84 14.87
CA ASP A 150 11.92 -6.91 15.87
C ASP A 150 11.31 -8.24 15.39
N ALA A 151 10.14 -8.21 14.74
CA ALA A 151 9.54 -9.41 14.16
C ALA A 151 10.43 -10.03 13.07
N CYS A 152 10.96 -9.21 12.16
CA CYS A 152 11.80 -9.68 11.06
C CYS A 152 13.18 -10.15 11.55
N ALA A 153 13.77 -9.47 12.55
CA ALA A 153 14.97 -9.94 13.22
C ALA A 153 14.76 -11.30 13.92
N ALA A 154 13.53 -11.59 14.36
CA ALA A 154 13.11 -12.89 14.89
C ALA A 154 12.68 -13.91 13.83
N GLY A 155 12.83 -13.61 12.53
CA GLY A 155 12.57 -14.53 11.42
C GLY A 155 11.20 -14.36 10.73
N ALA A 156 10.40 -13.35 11.07
CA ALA A 156 9.23 -13.01 10.29
C ALA A 156 9.62 -12.59 8.86
N ALA A 157 8.78 -12.90 7.88
CA ALA A 157 9.04 -12.55 6.49
C ALA A 157 8.58 -11.12 6.17
N CYS A 158 9.40 -10.38 5.44
CA CYS A 158 9.03 -9.08 4.87
C CYS A 158 9.88 -8.85 3.62
N VAL A 159 9.26 -8.73 2.44
CA VAL A 159 10.00 -8.47 1.19
C VAL A 159 10.34 -6.99 1.03
N GLY A 160 9.70 -6.12 1.79
CA GLY A 160 9.99 -4.70 1.81
C GLY A 160 8.90 -3.86 2.46
N VAL A 161 9.19 -2.57 2.59
CA VAL A 161 8.29 -1.55 3.11
C VAL A 161 7.91 -0.56 2.02
N PHE A 162 6.71 0.00 2.15
CA PHE A 162 6.11 1.00 1.30
C PHE A 162 5.70 2.19 2.19
N PRO A 163 6.60 3.14 2.49
CA PRO A 163 6.29 4.24 3.39
C PRO A 163 5.41 5.30 2.74
N ALA A 164 4.37 5.73 3.44
CA ALA A 164 3.57 6.89 3.07
C ALA A 164 4.19 8.18 3.62
N ARG A 165 4.35 9.18 2.74
CA ARG A 165 4.86 10.52 3.06
C ARG A 165 3.74 11.55 2.94
N TYR A 166 2.99 11.70 4.01
CA TYR A 166 1.95 12.72 4.10
C TYR A 166 2.52 14.13 4.23
N ILE A 167 1.82 15.11 3.65
CA ILE A 167 2.06 16.54 3.92
C ILE A 167 1.82 16.84 5.41
N ARG A 168 0.82 16.17 5.98
CA ARG A 168 0.47 16.19 7.40
C ARG A 168 0.96 14.91 8.04
N GLN A 169 1.96 14.98 8.91
CA GLN A 169 2.51 13.78 9.55
C GLN A 169 1.55 13.26 10.64
N ASN A 170 0.72 14.13 11.20
CA ASN A 170 -0.35 13.82 12.16
C ASN A 170 -1.69 14.47 11.73
N PRO A 171 -2.84 13.94 12.20
CA PRO A 171 -4.16 14.54 11.98
C PRO A 171 -4.28 16.00 12.43
N ASP A 172 -3.51 16.39 13.44
CA ASP A 172 -3.52 17.73 14.04
C ASP A 172 -2.50 18.70 13.40
N ASP A 173 -1.68 18.23 12.45
CA ASP A 173 -0.66 19.07 11.83
C ASP A 173 -1.29 20.12 10.90
N LYS A 174 -0.82 21.37 11.02
CA LYS A 174 -1.13 22.39 10.01
C LYS A 174 -0.63 21.90 8.66
N ALA A 175 -1.51 21.88 7.66
CA ALA A 175 -1.11 21.54 6.30
C ALA A 175 0.04 22.45 5.86
N SER A 176 1.21 21.87 5.59
CA SER A 176 2.24 22.59 4.86
C SER A 176 1.69 22.92 3.47
N PRO A 177 1.98 24.10 2.91
CA PRO A 177 1.56 24.40 1.54
C PRO A 177 2.08 23.30 0.62
N PRO A 178 1.26 22.80 -0.33
CA PRO A 178 1.71 21.80 -1.27
C PRO A 178 2.95 22.34 -1.98
N PRO A 179 4.01 21.53 -2.14
CA PRO A 179 5.16 21.97 -2.90
C PRO A 179 4.71 22.31 -4.32
N PRO A 180 5.28 23.35 -4.95
CA PRO A 180 4.91 23.74 -6.30
C PRO A 180 5.13 22.56 -7.26
N SER A 181 4.37 22.48 -8.35
CA SER A 181 4.51 21.40 -9.34
C SER A 181 5.93 21.27 -9.91
N SER A 182 6.70 22.37 -9.93
CA SER A 182 8.12 22.41 -10.28
C SER A 182 9.05 21.77 -9.24
N ALA A 183 8.60 21.61 -7.99
CA ALA A 183 9.28 20.91 -6.91
C ALA A 183 8.84 19.44 -6.78
N LEU A 184 7.92 18.98 -7.64
CA LEU A 184 7.61 17.56 -7.85
C LEU A 184 8.62 16.97 -8.85
N THR A 185 9.90 17.06 -8.52
CA THR A 185 10.93 16.29 -9.21
C THR A 185 10.84 14.85 -8.72
N TRP A 186 10.07 14.03 -9.45
CA TRP A 186 9.75 12.65 -9.09
C TRP A 186 10.99 11.73 -8.93
N ASN A 187 12.16 12.14 -9.42
CA ASN A 187 13.43 11.40 -9.28
C ASN A 187 14.41 12.03 -8.28
N ASP A 188 13.93 12.83 -7.33
CA ASP A 188 14.81 13.42 -6.33
C ASP A 188 15.31 12.33 -5.35
N HIS A 189 16.54 11.86 -5.57
CA HIS A 189 17.22 10.88 -4.72
C HIS A 189 17.39 11.41 -3.28
N ASP A 190 17.36 12.74 -3.08
CA ASP A 190 17.38 13.37 -1.75
C ASP A 190 16.03 13.24 -1.01
N ARG A 191 14.99 12.73 -1.69
CA ARG A 191 13.66 12.48 -1.14
C ARG A 191 13.28 11.00 -1.09
N MET A 192 14.17 10.09 -1.45
CA MET A 192 13.99 8.67 -1.13
C MET A 192 13.83 8.55 0.40
N PRO A 193 12.76 7.91 0.92
CA PRO A 193 12.63 7.72 2.35
C PRO A 193 13.85 6.96 2.86
N SER A 194 14.47 7.43 3.94
CA SER A 194 15.52 6.66 4.60
C SER A 194 14.95 5.29 4.98
N PRO A 195 15.65 4.18 4.68
CA PRO A 195 15.08 2.84 4.67
C PRO A 195 14.54 2.34 6.02
N ASN A 196 14.86 3.07 7.09
CA ASN A 196 14.33 2.85 8.42
C ASN A 196 14.64 4.11 9.26
N PRO A 197 13.65 4.82 9.85
CA PRO A 197 13.94 5.94 10.75
C PRO A 197 14.51 5.50 12.11
N ILE A 198 14.65 4.18 12.36
CA ILE A 198 15.19 3.64 13.61
C ILE A 198 16.72 3.76 13.64
N THR A 199 17.23 4.41 14.68
CA THR A 199 18.67 4.57 14.95
C THR A 199 19.41 3.25 15.17
N HIS A 200 20.69 3.21 14.80
CA HIS A 200 21.62 2.11 15.09
C HIS A 200 21.55 1.66 16.57
N GLY A 201 21.46 0.35 16.82
CA GLY A 201 21.43 -0.26 18.16
C GLY A 201 20.23 -1.18 18.44
N HIS A 202 19.18 -1.13 17.60
CA HIS A 202 18.12 -2.13 17.55
C HIS A 202 18.46 -3.21 16.49
N ALA A 203 17.87 -4.41 16.60
CA ALA A 203 18.15 -5.53 15.70
C ALA A 203 17.73 -5.18 14.26
N ASN A 204 18.63 -4.61 13.45
CA ASN A 204 18.26 -4.09 12.13
C ASN A 204 18.00 -5.24 11.16
N ALA A 205 16.73 -5.50 10.86
CA ALA A 205 16.32 -6.54 9.92
C ALA A 205 16.64 -6.20 8.45
N ASN A 206 17.23 -5.03 8.17
CA ASN A 206 17.61 -4.56 6.82
C ASN A 206 16.47 -4.68 5.80
N ILE A 207 15.24 -4.32 6.21
CA ILE A 207 14.07 -4.39 5.34
C ILE A 207 14.17 -3.27 4.30
N PRO A 208 14.14 -3.57 2.98
CA PRO A 208 14.30 -2.55 1.95
C PRO A 208 13.03 -1.71 1.79
N VAL A 209 13.19 -0.41 1.52
CA VAL A 209 12.12 0.43 0.97
C VAL A 209 11.98 0.09 -0.51
N ILE A 210 10.88 -0.56 -0.87
CA ILE A 210 10.65 -1.05 -2.25
C ILE A 210 9.71 -0.14 -3.04
N ALA A 211 8.89 0.64 -2.34
CA ALA A 211 8.04 1.68 -2.90
C ALA A 211 7.86 2.80 -1.86
N TRP A 212 7.30 3.95 -2.22
CA TRP A 212 6.85 5.00 -1.29
C TRP A 212 5.74 5.83 -1.92
N GLN A 213 4.90 6.42 -1.08
CA GLN A 213 3.79 7.26 -1.52
C GLN A 213 4.10 8.70 -1.16
N TYR A 214 3.83 9.60 -2.09
CA TYR A 214 3.87 11.04 -1.85
C TYR A 214 2.47 11.62 -1.72
N TYR A 215 2.35 12.61 -0.83
CA TYR A 215 1.27 13.61 -0.81
C TYR A 215 -0.15 13.09 -0.55
N GLY A 216 -0.31 12.08 0.30
CA GLY A 216 -1.63 11.46 0.50
C GLY A 216 -2.66 12.20 1.34
N ASP A 217 -2.65 13.53 1.32
CA ASP A 217 -3.70 14.36 1.92
C ASP A 217 -3.55 15.78 1.38
N TYR A 218 -4.36 16.19 0.39
CA TYR A 218 -4.40 17.59 -0.01
C TYR A 218 -5.19 18.39 1.05
N PRO A 219 -4.78 19.62 1.39
CA PRO A 219 -5.58 20.44 2.29
C PRO A 219 -7.00 20.59 1.72
N LYS A 220 -8.02 20.37 2.57
CA LYS A 220 -9.45 20.61 2.27
C LYS A 220 -9.72 22.04 1.75
N HIS A 221 -8.77 22.96 1.93
CA HIS A 221 -8.82 24.33 1.44
C HIS A 221 -7.48 24.72 0.79
N TRP A 222 -7.49 24.95 -0.52
CA TRP A 222 -6.37 25.56 -1.23
C TRP A 222 -6.30 27.08 -0.94
N PRO A 223 -5.11 27.72 -0.97
CA PRO A 223 -5.03 29.17 -1.00
C PRO A 223 -5.81 29.77 -2.19
N PRO A 224 -6.30 31.02 -2.08
CA PRO A 224 -7.14 31.65 -3.10
C PRO A 224 -6.49 31.61 -4.50
N GLY A 225 -7.24 31.20 -5.52
CA GLY A 225 -6.80 31.18 -6.93
C GLY A 225 -6.71 29.81 -7.61
N HIS A 226 -7.03 28.72 -6.90
CA HIS A 226 -7.05 27.35 -7.45
C HIS A 226 -8.45 26.73 -7.34
N HIS A 227 -9.39 27.34 -8.07
CA HIS A 227 -10.76 26.84 -8.22
C HIS A 227 -10.90 26.13 -9.56
N ASP A 228 -11.77 25.12 -9.61
CA ASP A 228 -12.24 24.57 -10.88
C ASP A 228 -12.91 25.71 -11.67
N PRO A 229 -12.40 26.09 -12.85
CA PRO A 229 -12.97 27.19 -13.63
C PRO A 229 -14.40 26.91 -14.13
N VAL A 230 -14.88 25.66 -14.02
CA VAL A 230 -16.23 25.25 -14.41
C VAL A 230 -17.20 25.22 -13.22
N HIS A 231 -16.71 24.88 -12.03
CA HIS A 231 -17.56 24.63 -10.86
C HIS A 231 -17.31 25.58 -9.67
N ASP A 232 -16.27 26.42 -9.74
CA ASP A 232 -15.83 27.31 -8.65
C ASP A 232 -15.60 26.59 -7.30
N GLU A 233 -15.46 25.27 -7.34
CA GLU A 233 -15.12 24.46 -6.18
C GLU A 233 -13.60 24.37 -6.05
N PRO A 234 -13.06 24.29 -4.82
CA PRO A 234 -11.66 23.93 -4.64
C PRO A 234 -11.40 22.62 -5.37
N ILE A 235 -10.35 22.55 -6.20
CA ILE A 235 -9.91 21.29 -6.80
C ILE A 235 -9.38 20.43 -5.65
N GLY A 236 -10.27 19.65 -5.03
CA GLY A 236 -10.01 18.79 -3.89
C GLY A 236 -10.08 17.33 -4.30
N GLY A 237 -9.08 16.55 -3.87
CA GLY A 237 -9.04 15.11 -3.98
C GLY A 237 -7.77 14.57 -3.33
N ASP A 238 -7.88 13.44 -2.63
CA ASP A 238 -6.75 12.67 -2.16
C ASP A 238 -6.09 12.04 -3.40
N ILE A 239 -4.98 12.63 -3.87
CA ILE A 239 -4.19 12.05 -4.95
C ILE A 239 -2.90 11.53 -4.34
N ASP A 240 -2.90 10.23 -4.10
CA ASP A 240 -1.73 9.46 -3.71
C ASP A 240 -0.84 9.21 -4.93
N PHE A 241 0.43 9.57 -4.83
CA PHE A 241 1.42 9.27 -5.86
C PHE A 241 2.37 8.20 -5.40
N ASP A 242 2.18 7.00 -5.92
CA ASP A 242 3.01 5.86 -5.59
C ASP A 242 4.21 5.76 -6.51
N MET A 243 5.37 5.53 -5.92
CA MET A 243 6.65 5.41 -6.61
C MET A 243 7.33 4.10 -6.26
N VAL A 244 7.93 3.48 -7.27
CA VAL A 244 8.74 2.28 -7.11
C VAL A 244 10.19 2.68 -6.88
N ASN A 245 10.86 2.03 -5.93
CA ASN A 245 12.31 2.18 -5.78
C ASN A 245 13.02 1.55 -6.99
N PRO A 246 13.78 2.30 -7.81
CA PRO A 246 14.48 1.73 -8.96
C PRO A 246 15.45 0.59 -8.59
N ALA A 247 16.04 0.61 -7.39
CA ALA A 247 16.91 -0.46 -6.91
C ALA A 247 16.16 -1.79 -6.66
N HIS A 248 14.83 -1.74 -6.54
CA HIS A 248 13.97 -2.88 -6.25
C HIS A 248 12.81 -3.00 -7.26
N GLU A 249 12.93 -2.39 -8.44
CA GLU A 249 11.83 -2.33 -9.41
C GLU A 249 11.33 -3.71 -9.82
N ASN A 250 12.25 -4.64 -10.09
CA ASN A 250 11.90 -6.00 -10.51
C ASN A 250 11.13 -6.74 -9.41
N LEU A 251 11.44 -6.47 -8.13
CA LEU A 251 10.72 -7.04 -7.02
C LEU A 251 9.28 -6.54 -6.99
N VAL A 252 9.06 -5.22 -7.08
CA VAL A 252 7.72 -4.63 -7.07
C VAL A 252 6.93 -5.07 -8.29
N LEU A 253 7.49 -4.90 -9.50
CA LEU A 253 6.82 -5.24 -10.76
C LEU A 253 6.40 -6.71 -10.82
N SER A 254 7.22 -7.63 -10.30
CA SER A 254 6.86 -9.06 -10.21
C SER A 254 5.69 -9.33 -9.25
N GLY A 255 5.38 -8.40 -8.35
CA GLY A 255 4.33 -8.51 -7.33
C GLY A 255 3.02 -7.85 -7.68
N LEU A 256 2.99 -7.09 -8.77
CA LEU A 256 1.77 -6.51 -9.30
C LEU A 256 0.96 -7.58 -10.03
N VAL A 257 -0.37 -7.44 -9.98
CA VAL A 257 -1.31 -8.37 -10.63
C VAL A 257 -1.95 -7.69 -11.83
N PRO A 258 -1.61 -8.06 -13.06
CA PRO A 258 -2.39 -7.65 -14.22
C PRO A 258 -3.82 -8.20 -14.08
N PRO A 259 -4.88 -7.38 -14.17
CA PRO A 259 -6.23 -7.89 -14.10
C PRO A 259 -6.54 -8.79 -15.31
N PRO A 260 -7.34 -9.85 -15.13
CA PRO A 260 -7.77 -10.69 -16.24
C PRO A 260 -8.72 -9.93 -17.17
N ALA A 261 -8.69 -10.26 -18.47
CA ALA A 261 -9.52 -9.64 -19.50
C ALA A 261 -11.02 -9.93 -19.34
N ALA A 262 -11.32 -11.08 -18.75
CA ALA A 262 -12.68 -11.55 -18.47
C ALA A 262 -12.82 -11.76 -16.96
N ALA A 263 -14.05 -11.62 -16.45
CA ALA A 263 -14.34 -11.99 -15.08
C ALA A 263 -14.01 -13.49 -14.87
N PRO A 264 -13.35 -13.85 -13.76
CA PRO A 264 -13.01 -15.24 -13.44
C PRO A 264 -14.22 -16.12 -13.17
#